data_AF-A0A9X5SAF6-F1
#
_entry.id   AF-A0A9X5SAF6-F1
#
_cell.length_a   1.000
_cell.length_b   1.000
_cell.length_c   1.000
_cell.angle_alpha   90.00
_cell.angle_beta   90.00
_cell.angle_gamma   90.00
#
_symmetry.space_group_name_H-M   'P 1'
#
loop_
_entity.id
_entity.type
_entity.pdbx_description
1 polymer ?
#
loop_
_entity_poly.entity_id
_entity_poly.type
_entity_poly.pdbx_seq_one_letter_code
_entity_poly.pdbx_strand_id
1 'polypeptide(L)'
;MPLLPQTGLFSRRFDFSSIFTPDFLTAGISYQVINRSQNSERIEVLDEKGRTSRFYGDSKDEIEISVIGKLTKEQKWALIPDNETEHEDHCCACDDEEDHDCEEISETEEVVEDNLLEDYNQFGN
;
A
#
# COMPACT_ATOMS: atom_id res chain seq x y z
N MET A 1 29.42 19.59 -28.79
CA MET A 1 28.96 19.34 -27.40
C MET A 1 30.08 18.64 -26.65
N PRO A 2 30.34 18.95 -25.38
CA PRO A 2 31.36 18.24 -24.60
C PRO A 2 30.95 16.76 -24.43
N LEU A 3 31.92 15.84 -24.49
CA LEU A 3 31.68 14.43 -24.19
C LEU A 3 31.49 14.26 -22.68
N LEU A 4 30.35 13.69 -22.28
CA LEU A 4 30.14 13.24 -20.92
C LEU A 4 31.04 12.01 -20.65
N PRO A 5 31.57 11.87 -19.43
CA PRO A 5 32.33 10.69 -19.06
C PRO A 5 31.49 9.43 -19.26
N GLN A 6 32.03 8.47 -20.03
CA GLN A 6 31.34 7.22 -20.36
C GLN A 6 31.51 6.15 -19.28
N THR A 7 32.39 6.40 -18.31
CA THR A 7 32.73 5.48 -17.22
C THR A 7 32.60 6.20 -15.89
N GLY A 8 32.03 5.55 -14.88
CA GLY A 8 31.87 6.12 -13.55
C GLY A 8 31.48 5.05 -12.54
N LEU A 9 31.80 5.30 -11.27
CA LEU A 9 31.36 4.44 -10.17
C LEU A 9 29.88 4.71 -9.89
N PHE A 10 29.03 3.77 -10.24
CA PHE A 10 27.62 3.77 -9.85
C PHE A 10 27.50 3.20 -8.45
N SER A 11 26.69 3.85 -7.62
CA SER A 11 26.32 3.31 -6.32
C SER A 11 24.85 3.55 -6.04
N ARG A 12 24.16 2.52 -5.57
CA ARG A 12 22.75 2.62 -5.18
C ARG A 12 22.44 1.77 -3.96
N ARG A 13 21.35 2.11 -3.29
CA ARG A 13 20.70 1.31 -2.25
C ARG A 13 19.20 1.54 -2.36
N PHE A 14 18.42 0.54 -1.98
CA PHE A 14 16.97 0.62 -1.86
C PHE A 14 16.59 0.77 -0.39
N ASP A 15 15.60 1.61 -0.13
CA ASP A 15 15.09 1.95 1.20
C ASP A 15 13.62 1.55 1.27
N PHE A 16 13.31 0.61 2.17
CA PHE A 16 11.98 0.07 2.43
C PHE A 16 11.45 0.50 3.81
N SER A 17 12.08 1.49 4.46
CA SER A 17 11.71 1.95 5.80
C SER A 17 10.27 2.43 5.92
N SER A 18 9.67 2.92 4.82
CA SER A 18 8.29 3.37 4.79
C SER A 18 7.28 2.24 4.54
N ILE A 19 7.73 1.03 4.23
CA ILE A 19 6.87 -0.11 3.87
C ILE A 19 6.69 -1.05 5.05
N PHE A 20 7.72 -1.21 5.89
CA PHE A 20 7.72 -2.15 7.01
C PHE A 20 7.77 -1.44 8.35
N THR A 21 6.98 -1.90 9.31
CA THR A 21 7.08 -1.41 10.69
C THR A 21 8.40 -1.84 11.34
N PRO A 22 8.89 -1.10 12.35
CA PRO A 22 10.15 -1.43 13.03
C PRO A 22 10.22 -2.86 13.58
N ASP A 23 9.09 -3.41 14.02
CA ASP A 23 9.01 -4.79 14.53
C ASP A 23 9.35 -5.82 13.45
N PHE A 24 8.82 -5.64 12.23
CA PHE A 24 9.16 -6.50 11.09
C PHE A 24 10.61 -6.34 10.66
N LEU A 25 11.14 -5.11 10.69
CA LEU A 25 12.55 -4.85 10.37
C LEU A 25 13.49 -5.52 11.37
N THR A 26 13.16 -5.48 12.66
CA THR A 26 13.93 -6.12 13.73
C THR A 26 13.91 -7.65 13.62
N ALA A 27 12.81 -8.23 13.12
CA ALA A 27 12.71 -9.66 12.89
C ALA A 27 13.59 -10.18 11.72
N GLY A 28 14.11 -9.27 10.88
CA GLY A 28 14.96 -9.59 9.74
C GLY A 28 14.14 -10.01 8.52
N ILE A 29 13.97 -9.07 7.59
CA ILE A 29 13.25 -9.32 6.32
C ILE A 29 14.25 -9.74 5.25
N SER A 30 14.08 -10.95 4.71
CA SER A 30 14.90 -11.43 3.59
C SER A 30 14.48 -10.80 2.26
N TYR A 31 15.43 -10.58 1.37
CA TYR A 31 15.18 -10.14 0.01
C TYR A 31 16.15 -10.81 -0.98
N GLN A 32 15.70 -10.98 -2.21
CA GLN A 32 16.52 -11.40 -3.35
C GLN A 32 17.01 -10.17 -4.10
N VAL A 33 18.29 -10.15 -4.38
CA VAL A 33 18.92 -9.25 -5.35
C VAL A 33 18.97 -10.00 -6.67
N ILE A 34 18.40 -9.41 -7.72
CA ILE A 34 18.49 -9.91 -9.09
C ILE A 34 19.24 -8.87 -9.90
N ASN A 35 20.48 -9.16 -10.29
CA ASN A 35 21.23 -8.33 -11.23
C ASN A 35 21.10 -8.93 -12.62
N ARG A 36 20.28 -8.30 -13.46
CA ARG A 36 20.01 -8.75 -14.83
C ARG A 36 21.20 -8.50 -15.75
N SER A 37 21.98 -7.44 -15.50
CA SER A 37 23.18 -7.12 -16.27
C SER A 37 24.30 -8.16 -16.08
N GLN A 38 24.43 -8.70 -14.87
CA GLN A 38 25.45 -9.69 -14.51
C GLN A 38 24.93 -11.12 -14.49
N ASN A 39 23.63 -11.33 -14.79
CA ASN A 39 22.94 -12.62 -14.70
C ASN A 39 23.22 -13.34 -13.37
N SER A 40 23.07 -12.61 -12.27
CA SER A 40 23.41 -13.11 -10.93
C SER A 40 22.28 -12.83 -9.95
N GLU A 41 22.09 -13.76 -9.01
CA GLU A 41 21.10 -13.64 -7.95
C GLU A 41 21.70 -14.00 -6.60
N ARG A 42 21.23 -13.34 -5.54
CA ARG A 42 21.61 -13.67 -4.16
C ARG A 42 20.54 -13.23 -3.17
N ILE A 43 20.54 -13.83 -1.99
CA ILE A 43 19.63 -13.50 -0.89
C ILE A 43 20.40 -12.73 0.18
N GLU A 44 19.80 -11.66 0.67
CA GLU A 44 20.30 -10.82 1.75
C GLU A 44 19.15 -10.49 2.73
N VAL A 45 19.45 -9.78 3.83
CA VAL A 45 18.48 -9.35 4.84
C VAL A 45 18.53 -7.84 4.95
N LEU A 46 17.37 -7.18 5.03
CA LEU A 46 17.30 -5.73 5.24
C LEU A 46 17.96 -5.38 6.57
N ASP A 47 18.61 -4.22 6.64
CA ASP A 47 19.10 -3.69 7.91
C ASP A 47 17.93 -3.28 8.84
N GLU A 48 18.24 -2.97 10.09
CA GLU A 48 17.25 -2.54 11.09
C GLU A 48 16.48 -1.26 10.70
N LYS A 49 16.95 -0.54 9.67
CA LYS A 49 16.30 0.64 9.10
C LYS A 49 15.60 0.34 7.77
N GLY A 50 15.43 -0.93 7.40
CA GLY A 50 14.74 -1.34 6.17
C GLY A 50 15.52 -1.09 4.90
N ARG A 51 16.85 -1.00 4.96
CA ARG A 51 17.68 -0.72 3.79
C ARG A 51 18.43 -1.95 3.34
N THR A 52 18.56 -2.06 2.02
CA THR A 52 19.45 -3.04 1.38
C THR A 52 20.92 -2.65 1.57
N SER A 53 21.82 -3.63 1.40
CA SER A 53 23.24 -3.38 1.21
C SER A 53 23.47 -2.41 0.05
N ARG A 54 24.57 -1.66 0.10
CA ARG A 54 24.93 -0.75 -0.99
C ARG A 54 25.50 -1.55 -2.16
N PHE A 55 24.92 -1.36 -3.33
CA PHE A 55 25.42 -1.90 -4.59
C PHE A 55 26.40 -0.92 -5.21
N TYR A 56 27.48 -1.46 -5.76
CA TYR A 56 28.49 -0.71 -6.50
C TYR A 56 28.70 -1.37 -7.85
N GLY A 57 28.85 -0.56 -8.90
CA GLY A 57 29.15 -1.02 -10.25
C GLY A 57 29.96 0.02 -10.99
N ASP A 58 30.79 -0.40 -11.93
CA ASP A 58 31.50 0.46 -12.88
C ASP A 58 30.68 0.71 -14.16
N SER A 59 29.50 0.08 -14.25
CA SER A 59 28.55 0.18 -15.35
C SER A 59 27.12 0.37 -14.84
N LYS A 60 26.21 0.72 -15.76
CA LYS A 60 24.80 0.90 -15.44
C LYS A 60 24.13 -0.47 -15.27
N ASP A 61 24.20 -1.02 -14.07
CA ASP A 61 23.52 -2.26 -13.73
C ASP A 61 21.98 -2.09 -13.65
N GLU A 62 21.29 -3.12 -14.12
CA GLU A 62 19.85 -3.34 -13.94
C GLU A 62 19.65 -4.27 -12.74
N ILE A 63 19.41 -3.66 -11.58
CA ILE A 63 19.21 -4.34 -10.30
C ILE A 63 17.74 -4.27 -9.92
N GLU A 64 17.16 -5.44 -9.64
CA GLU A 64 15.82 -5.64 -9.11
C GLU A 64 15.92 -6.23 -7.69
N ILE A 65 15.01 -5.80 -6.81
CA ILE A 65 14.89 -6.30 -5.45
C ILE A 65 13.52 -6.94 -5.27
N SER A 66 13.51 -8.20 -4.88
CA SER A 66 12.27 -8.93 -4.53
C SER A 66 12.30 -9.24 -3.04
N VAL A 67 11.34 -8.73 -2.27
CA VAL A 67 11.26 -9.02 -0.83
C VAL A 67 10.69 -10.43 -0.65
N ILE A 68 11.43 -11.31 0.03
CA ILE A 68 11.05 -12.70 0.28
C ILE A 68 10.67 -12.84 1.75
N GLY A 69 9.37 -12.92 2.02
CA GLY A 69 8.88 -13.31 3.35
C GLY A 69 8.95 -14.81 3.57
N LYS A 70 9.46 -15.24 4.74
CA LYS A 70 8.97 -16.48 5.35
C LYS A 70 7.83 -16.15 6.30
N LEU A 71 6.62 -16.44 5.84
CA LEU A 71 5.44 -16.61 6.68
C LEU A 71 5.74 -17.71 7.72
N THR A 72 5.58 -17.37 8.99
CA THR A 72 5.22 -18.36 10.02
C THR A 72 3.83 -18.95 9.68
N LYS A 73 3.39 -19.97 10.42
CA LYS A 73 2.28 -20.88 10.04
C LYS A 73 0.96 -20.24 9.56
N GLU A 74 0.72 -18.94 9.77
CA GLU A 74 -0.53 -18.25 9.48
C GLU A 74 -0.60 -17.42 8.17
N GLN A 75 0.27 -17.62 7.17
CA GLN A 75 -0.26 -17.46 5.81
C GLN A 75 -0.50 -16.06 5.20
N LYS A 76 -0.37 -14.92 5.90
CA LYS A 76 -0.93 -13.66 5.36
C LYS A 76 -0.01 -12.44 5.50
N TRP A 77 0.36 -11.87 4.35
CA TRP A 77 0.66 -10.45 4.21
C TRP A 77 -0.68 -9.73 4.05
N ALA A 78 -1.20 -9.12 5.12
CA ALA A 78 -2.34 -8.23 4.99
C ALA A 78 -1.83 -6.80 4.88
N LEU A 79 -1.97 -6.20 3.70
CA LEU A 79 -2.03 -4.74 3.60
C LEU A 79 -3.36 -4.36 4.28
N ILE A 80 -3.28 -3.89 5.51
CA ILE A 80 -4.45 -3.33 6.20
C ILE A 80 -4.55 -1.90 5.67
N PRO A 81 -5.63 -1.54 4.94
CA PRO A 81 -5.85 -0.14 4.60
C PRO A 81 -5.90 0.66 5.90
N ASP A 82 -5.24 1.82 5.93
CA ASP A 82 -5.47 2.78 6.99
C ASP A 82 -6.97 3.09 6.96
N ASN A 83 -7.71 2.53 7.91
CA ASN A 83 -8.95 3.18 8.31
C ASN A 83 -8.48 4.49 8.93
N GLU A 84 -8.40 5.54 8.11
CA GLU A 84 -8.79 6.85 8.60
C GLU A 84 -10.16 6.60 9.22
N THR A 85 -10.19 6.41 10.55
CA THR A 85 -11.41 6.59 11.30
C THR A 85 -11.85 7.97 10.89
N GLU A 86 -12.93 8.04 10.10
CA GLU A 86 -13.67 9.26 9.89
C GLU A 86 -13.70 9.92 11.26
N HIS A 87 -13.03 11.07 11.37
CA HIS A 87 -13.21 11.91 12.54
C HIS A 87 -14.73 12.04 12.64
N GLU A 88 -15.31 11.56 13.74
CA GLU A 88 -16.67 11.93 14.08
C GLU A 88 -16.63 13.45 14.12
N ASP A 89 -17.06 14.07 13.02
CA ASP A 89 -17.47 15.45 12.97
C ASP A 89 -18.67 15.50 13.90
N HIS A 90 -18.38 15.65 15.19
CA HIS A 90 -19.34 15.93 16.22
C HIS A 90 -19.92 17.29 15.82
N CYS A 91 -21.04 17.23 15.10
CA CYS A 91 -21.77 18.39 14.67
C CYS A 91 -22.35 19.02 15.94
N CYS A 92 -21.58 19.90 16.57
CA CYS A 92 -21.95 20.66 17.76
C CYS A 92 -22.98 21.74 17.41
N ALA A 93 -24.12 21.34 16.87
CA ALA A 93 -25.23 22.23 16.58
C ALA A 93 -26.56 21.60 16.99
N CYS A 94 -26.61 21.04 18.20
CA CYS A 94 -27.86 20.75 18.90
C CYS A 94 -27.69 21.18 20.35
N ASP A 95 -27.65 22.48 20.58
CA ASP A 95 -28.02 23.04 21.88
C ASP A 95 -29.03 24.16 21.59
N ASP A 96 -30.06 24.19 22.42
CA ASP A 96 -31.22 25.09 22.46
C ASP A 96 -32.50 24.67 21.70
N GLU A 97 -33.37 24.01 22.46
CA GLU A 97 -34.77 24.40 22.71
C GLU A 97 -35.60 24.87 21.50
N GLU A 98 -36.38 23.95 20.90
CA GLU A 98 -37.81 24.09 20.51
C GLU A 98 -38.21 23.07 19.42
N ASP A 99 -39.27 22.31 19.71
CA ASP A 99 -40.14 21.49 18.84
C ASP A 99 -39.65 21.11 17.43
N HIS A 100 -39.19 19.87 17.26
CA HIS A 100 -39.49 19.09 16.06
C HIS A 100 -39.54 17.59 16.39
N ASP A 101 -40.76 17.02 16.29
CA ASP A 101 -41.04 15.59 16.37
C ASP A 101 -40.10 14.78 15.48
N CYS A 102 -39.20 14.02 16.09
CA CYS A 102 -38.55 12.88 15.45
C CYS A 102 -39.57 11.73 15.44
N GLU A 103 -40.47 11.72 14.46
CA GLU A 103 -41.35 10.57 14.25
C GLU A 103 -40.52 9.32 13.96
N GLU A 104 -40.73 8.33 14.84
CA GLU A 104 -40.30 6.94 14.72
C GLU A 104 -40.91 6.35 13.44
N ILE A 105 -40.10 6.17 12.38
CA ILE A 105 -40.54 5.47 11.18
C ILE A 105 -40.70 3.98 11.50
N SER A 106 -41.96 3.56 11.63
CA SER A 106 -42.40 2.20 11.86
C SER A 106 -42.05 1.28 10.69
N GLU A 107 -41.66 0.05 11.00
CA GLU A 107 -41.55 -1.07 10.06
C GLU A 107 -42.82 -1.22 9.21
N THR A 108 -42.74 -0.86 7.93
CA THR A 108 -43.65 -1.36 6.90
C THR A 108 -42.81 -1.86 5.73
N GLU A 109 -42.82 -3.18 5.53
CA GLU A 109 -42.31 -3.87 4.35
C GLU A 109 -42.97 -3.28 3.08
N GLU A 110 -42.25 -2.43 2.35
CA GLU A 110 -42.46 -2.31 0.92
C GLU A 110 -41.32 -3.07 0.23
N VAL A 111 -41.66 -4.25 -0.30
CA VAL A 111 -40.81 -4.94 -1.27
C VAL A 111 -40.79 -4.08 -2.52
N VAL A 112 -39.80 -3.19 -2.62
CA VAL A 112 -39.49 -2.51 -3.87
C VAL A 112 -38.94 -3.60 -4.80
N GLU A 113 -39.76 -4.09 -5.73
CA GLU A 113 -39.25 -4.89 -6.84
C GLU A 113 -38.30 -4.01 -7.64
N ASP A 114 -36.99 -4.25 -7.47
CA ASP A 114 -35.91 -3.65 -8.27
C ASP A 114 -36.11 -4.04 -9.74
N ASN A 115 -36.94 -3.31 -10.46
CA ASN A 115 -37.15 -3.50 -11.88
C ASN A 115 -36.01 -2.83 -12.66
N LEU A 116 -34.81 -3.40 -12.52
CA LEU A 116 -33.54 -2.97 -13.15
C LEU A 116 -33.64 -2.76 -14.67
N LEU A 117 -34.67 -3.32 -15.30
CA LEU A 117 -34.92 -3.17 -16.73
C LEU A 117 -35.51 -1.79 -17.09
N GLU A 118 -36.31 -1.18 -16.21
CA GLU A 118 -36.83 0.17 -16.42
C GLU A 118 -35.72 1.22 -16.31
N ASP A 119 -34.85 1.09 -15.31
CA ASP A 119 -33.66 1.93 -15.15
C ASP A 119 -32.75 1.86 -16.39
N TYR A 120 -32.48 0.64 -16.90
CA TYR A 120 -31.68 0.45 -18.11
C TYR A 120 -32.28 1.17 -19.33
N ASN A 121 -33.61 1.17 -19.47
CA ASN A 121 -34.29 1.82 -20.59
C ASN A 121 -34.38 3.34 -20.43
N GLN A 122 -34.30 3.87 -19.20
CA GLN A 122 -34.32 5.31 -18.93
C GLN A 122 -33.01 6.01 -19.32
N PHE A 123 -31.89 5.27 -19.42
CA PHE A 123 -30.62 5.78 -19.93
C PHE A 123 -30.56 5.94 -21.47
N GLY A 124 -31.68 5.71 -22.18
CA GLY A 124 -31.89 6.16 -23.55
C GLY A 124 -31.05 5.42 -24.60
N ASN A 125 -31.41 4.16 -24.86
CA ASN A 125 -31.00 3.47 -26.10
C ASN A 125 -31.84 3.91 -27.30
#